data_AF-A0A958B8H2-F1
#
_entry.id   AF-A0A958B8H2-F1
#
_cell.length_a   1.000
_cell.length_b   1.000
_cell.length_c   1.000
_cell.angle_alpha   90.00
_cell.angle_beta   90.00
_cell.angle_gamma   90.00
#
_symmetry.space_group_name_H-M   'P 1'
#
loop_
_entity.id
_entity.type
_entity.pdbx_description
1 polymer ?
#
loop_
_entity_poly.entity_id
_entity_poly.type
_entity_poly.pdbx_seq_one_letter_code
_entity_poly.pdbx_strand_id
1 'polypeptide(L)'
;MNSEQQRKLDAFVNREVIMLASHLVEDLLQATMSTDMTYGGIELDDIENLYITDEETAKDYGWGSLEAMQDAGEDQQEVFEWWFVSSWLYKQLKTEGKPVVDSAYGYIWGRTCTGQAISLDSVIERIYNRL
;
A
#
# COMPACT_ATOMS: atom_id res chain seq x y z
N MET A 1 18.36 6.77 -14.99
CA MET A 1 18.19 5.30 -15.13
C MET A 1 18.54 4.90 -16.55
N ASN A 2 19.41 3.89 -16.76
CA ASN A 2 19.72 3.41 -18.11
C ASN A 2 18.57 2.52 -18.63
N SER A 3 18.33 2.51 -19.94
CA SER A 3 17.18 1.86 -20.59
C SER A 3 17.05 0.37 -20.28
N GLU A 4 18.16 -0.31 -19.99
CA GLU A 4 18.16 -1.72 -19.58
C GLU A 4 17.56 -1.93 -18.17
N GLN A 5 17.84 -1.04 -17.23
CA GLN A 5 17.31 -1.12 -15.86
C GLN A 5 15.80 -0.91 -15.86
N GLN A 6 15.32 0.08 -16.63
CA GLN A 6 13.87 0.31 -16.79
C GLN A 6 13.17 -0.95 -17.31
N ARG A 7 13.71 -1.60 -18.34
CA ARG A 7 13.12 -2.84 -18.88
C ARG A 7 13.04 -3.96 -17.86
N LYS A 8 14.04 -4.09 -16.99
CA LYS A 8 14.05 -5.11 -15.93
C LYS A 8 13.01 -4.80 -14.84
N LEU A 9 12.86 -3.53 -14.47
CA LEU A 9 11.80 -3.07 -13.55
C LEU A 9 10.41 -3.31 -14.15
N ASP A 10 10.21 -2.98 -15.42
CA ASP A 10 8.93 -3.22 -16.09
C ASP A 10 8.59 -4.72 -16.13
N ALA A 11 9.58 -5.58 -16.40
CA ALA A 11 9.39 -7.04 -16.37
C ALA A 11 9.09 -7.57 -14.96
N PHE A 12 9.71 -6.98 -13.93
CA PHE A 12 9.41 -7.27 -12.53
C PHE A 12 7.97 -6.87 -12.18
N VAL A 13 7.56 -5.64 -12.51
CA VAL A 13 6.19 -5.16 -12.26
C VAL A 13 5.17 -6.04 -12.98
N ASN A 14 5.39 -6.38 -14.25
CA ASN A 14 4.47 -7.24 -15.01
C ASN A 14 4.32 -8.65 -14.42
N ARG A 15 5.29 -9.12 -13.62
CA ARG A 15 5.23 -10.42 -12.93
C ARG A 15 4.52 -10.31 -11.59
N GLU A 16 4.78 -9.23 -10.86
CA GLU A 16 4.41 -9.10 -9.45
C GLU A 16 3.11 -8.32 -9.22
N VAL A 17 2.75 -7.42 -10.14
CA VAL A 17 1.52 -6.61 -10.09
C VAL A 17 0.54 -7.18 -11.10
N ILE A 18 -0.64 -7.55 -10.61
CA ILE A 18 -1.58 -8.38 -11.35
C ILE A 18 -2.65 -7.52 -12.03
N MET A 19 -3.40 -6.74 -11.25
CA MET A 19 -4.48 -5.92 -11.79
C MET A 19 -4.91 -4.82 -10.83
N LEU A 20 -5.47 -3.75 -11.38
CA LEU A 20 -6.10 -2.67 -10.62
C LEU A 20 -7.36 -3.18 -9.91
N ALA A 21 -7.52 -2.80 -8.65
CA ALA A 21 -8.58 -3.24 -7.75
C ALA A 21 -9.29 -2.09 -7.01
N SER A 22 -9.02 -0.82 -7.35
CA SER A 22 -9.53 0.34 -6.60
C SER A 22 -11.02 0.28 -6.32
N HIS A 23 -11.84 0.14 -7.37
CA HIS A 23 -13.30 0.07 -7.19
C HIS A 23 -13.76 -1.12 -6.35
N LEU A 24 -13.12 -2.29 -6.49
CA LEU A 24 -13.47 -3.45 -5.67
C LEU A 24 -13.22 -3.16 -4.18
N VAL A 25 -12.03 -2.64 -3.86
CA VAL A 25 -11.65 -2.37 -2.46
C VAL A 25 -12.50 -1.25 -1.88
N GLU A 26 -12.70 -0.16 -2.61
CA GLU A 26 -13.54 0.97 -2.19
C GLU A 26 -14.98 0.55 -1.92
N ASP A 27 -15.60 -0.23 -2.83
CA ASP A 27 -16.96 -0.73 -2.64
C ASP A 27 -17.07 -1.66 -1.43
N LEU A 28 -16.07 -2.51 -1.19
CA LEU A 28 -16.05 -3.42 -0.04
C LEU A 28 -15.83 -2.68 1.28
N LEU A 29 -14.93 -1.69 1.33
CA LEU A 29 -14.74 -0.82 2.49
C LEU A 29 -16.03 -0.03 2.79
N GLN A 30 -16.70 0.50 1.78
CA GLN A 30 -17.98 1.19 1.98
C GLN A 30 -19.08 0.23 2.48
N ALA A 31 -19.12 -1.00 1.96
CA ALA A 31 -20.07 -2.03 2.40
C ALA A 31 -19.83 -2.46 3.85
N THR A 32 -18.58 -2.67 4.27
CA THR A 32 -18.22 -3.01 5.66
C THR A 32 -18.47 -1.84 6.62
N MET A 33 -18.34 -0.58 6.20
CA MET A 33 -18.70 0.56 7.06
C MET A 33 -20.20 0.76 7.23
N SER A 34 -21.01 0.29 6.29
CA SER A 34 -22.47 0.44 6.31
C SER A 34 -23.21 -0.77 6.88
N THR A 35 -22.50 -1.87 7.13
CA THR A 35 -23.06 -3.11 7.66
C THR A 35 -22.13 -3.68 8.72
N ASP A 36 -22.64 -4.32 9.78
CA ASP A 36 -21.78 -5.05 10.75
C ASP A 36 -21.27 -6.39 10.16
N MET A 37 -20.93 -6.43 8.86
CA MET A 37 -20.47 -7.63 8.17
C MET A 37 -19.17 -7.37 7.41
N THR A 38 -18.20 -8.26 7.59
CA THR A 38 -16.93 -8.26 6.85
C THR A 38 -17.07 -9.02 5.54
N TYR A 39 -16.62 -8.43 4.43
CA TYR A 39 -16.66 -9.06 3.11
C TYR A 39 -15.25 -9.44 2.65
N GLY A 40 -14.86 -10.67 2.94
CA GLY A 40 -13.60 -11.24 2.44
C GLY A 40 -12.33 -10.64 3.05
N GLY A 41 -12.40 -10.11 4.28
CA GLY A 41 -11.23 -9.57 4.99
C GLY A 41 -10.74 -8.24 4.42
N ILE A 42 -11.68 -7.39 3.98
CA ILE A 42 -11.41 -6.03 3.51
C ILE A 42 -12.22 -5.07 4.38
N GLU A 43 -11.64 -4.71 5.51
CA GLU A 43 -12.09 -3.67 6.43
C GLU A 43 -10.88 -2.82 6.84
N LEU A 44 -11.12 -1.62 7.38
CA LEU A 44 -10.01 -0.71 7.72
C LEU A 44 -9.02 -1.32 8.71
N ASP A 45 -9.52 -2.09 9.69
CA ASP A 45 -8.73 -2.74 10.72
C ASP A 45 -7.86 -3.89 10.17
N ASP A 46 -8.21 -4.45 9.01
CA ASP A 46 -7.44 -5.49 8.32
C ASP A 46 -6.32 -4.92 7.43
N ILE A 47 -6.26 -3.59 7.23
CA ILE A 47 -5.22 -2.95 6.42
C ILE A 47 -3.95 -2.75 7.25
N GLU A 48 -2.97 -3.59 6.98
CA GLU A 48 -1.65 -3.53 7.58
C GLU A 48 -0.88 -2.31 7.09
N ASN A 49 -0.16 -1.64 8.00
CA ASN A 49 0.56 -0.38 7.75
C ASN A 49 -0.31 0.75 7.19
N LEU A 50 -1.63 0.77 7.47
CA LEU A 50 -2.46 1.90 7.08
C LEU A 50 -2.00 3.20 7.75
N TYR A 51 -1.56 3.12 9.00
CA TYR A 51 -1.04 4.24 9.78
C TYR A 51 0.49 4.20 9.82
N ILE A 52 1.11 5.38 9.72
CA ILE A 52 2.54 5.60 9.94
C ILE A 52 2.82 5.40 11.43
N THR A 53 3.93 4.74 11.75
CA THR A 53 4.29 4.47 13.15
C THR A 53 4.64 5.76 13.89
N ASP A 54 4.43 5.79 15.21
CA ASP A 54 4.82 6.91 16.06
C ASP A 54 6.32 7.25 15.89
N GLU A 55 7.18 6.24 15.76
CA GLU A 55 8.61 6.45 15.53
C GLU A 55 8.90 7.14 14.19
N GLU A 56 8.21 6.74 13.12
CA GLU A 56 8.43 7.31 11.79
C GLU A 56 7.82 8.72 11.69
N THR A 57 6.65 8.94 12.29
CA THR A 57 6.06 10.27 12.44
C THR A 57 6.96 11.19 13.26
N ALA A 58 7.47 10.73 14.41
CA ALA A 58 8.36 11.53 15.26
C ALA A 58 9.70 11.84 14.60
N LYS A 59 10.17 11.01 13.66
CA LYS A 59 11.39 11.26 12.90
C LYS A 59 11.27 12.49 11.99
N ASP A 60 10.10 12.66 11.37
CA ASP A 60 9.87 13.74 10.39
C ASP A 60 9.26 15.00 11.05
N TYR A 61 8.40 14.83 12.07
CA TYR A 61 7.60 15.90 12.69
C TYR A 61 7.91 16.15 14.18
N GLY A 62 8.69 15.27 14.83
CA GLY A 62 9.02 15.35 16.25
C GLY A 62 7.96 14.77 17.18
N TRP A 63 8.38 14.27 18.35
CA TRP A 63 7.51 13.61 19.33
C TRP A 63 6.39 14.51 19.88
N GLY A 64 6.57 15.83 19.85
CA GLY A 64 5.58 16.80 20.30
C GLY A 64 4.41 17.00 19.34
N SER A 65 4.48 16.47 18.12
CA SER A 65 3.45 16.62 17.09
C SER A 65 2.55 15.38 16.95
N LEU A 66 2.86 14.27 17.64
CA LEU A 66 2.18 12.98 17.49
C LEU A 66 0.68 13.05 17.75
N GLU A 67 0.29 13.53 18.94
CA GLU A 67 -1.13 13.62 19.32
C GLU A 67 -1.93 14.49 18.33
N ALA A 68 -1.36 15.61 17.89
CA ALA A 68 -2.02 16.50 16.94
C ALA A 68 -2.21 15.85 15.56
N MET A 69 -1.25 15.05 15.11
CA MET A 69 -1.35 14.33 13.83
C MET A 69 -2.37 13.19 13.91
N GLN A 70 -2.37 12.43 15.00
CA GLN A 70 -3.35 11.35 15.23
C GLN A 70 -4.78 11.89 15.35
N ASP A 71 -4.99 12.97 16.10
CA ASP A 71 -6.29 13.63 16.23
C ASP A 71 -6.80 14.18 14.88
N ALA A 72 -5.88 14.58 14.00
CA ALA A 72 -6.19 15.05 12.66
C ALA A 72 -6.28 13.92 11.61
N GLY A 73 -5.90 12.68 11.95
CA GLY A 73 -5.78 11.55 11.03
C GLY A 73 -4.68 11.70 9.98
N GLU A 74 -3.69 12.57 10.22
CA GLU A 74 -2.56 12.83 9.31
C GLU A 74 -1.48 11.75 9.36
N ASP A 75 -1.56 10.85 10.35
CA ASP A 75 -0.75 9.64 10.45
C ASP A 75 -1.24 8.52 9.52
N GLN A 76 -2.44 8.64 8.94
CA GLN A 76 -2.94 7.70 7.95
C GLN A 76 -2.26 7.88 6.59
N GLN A 77 -1.71 6.80 6.03
CA GLN A 77 -1.20 6.80 4.65
C GLN A 77 -2.36 6.90 3.65
N GLU A 78 -2.38 7.99 2.88
CA GLU A 78 -3.36 8.17 1.81
C GLU A 78 -3.12 7.19 0.67
N VAL A 79 -4.12 6.33 0.40
CA VAL A 79 -4.09 5.36 -0.69
C VAL A 79 -4.85 5.92 -1.88
N PHE A 80 -4.19 6.04 -3.03
CA PHE A 80 -4.80 6.52 -4.28
C PHE A 80 -5.22 5.39 -5.22
N GLU A 81 -4.54 4.24 -5.17
CA GLU A 81 -4.83 3.10 -6.04
C GLU A 81 -4.68 1.79 -5.27
N TRP A 82 -5.57 0.84 -5.51
CA TRP A 82 -5.44 -0.52 -4.98
C TRP A 82 -5.04 -1.48 -6.10
N TRP A 83 -4.06 -2.34 -5.85
CA TRP A 83 -3.55 -3.29 -6.83
C TRP A 83 -3.46 -4.70 -6.25
N PHE A 84 -4.02 -5.68 -6.96
CA PHE A 84 -3.69 -7.08 -6.67
C PHE A 84 -2.22 -7.33 -7.00
N VAL A 85 -1.52 -7.99 -6.10
CA VAL A 85 -0.10 -8.31 -6.22
C VAL A 85 0.16 -9.78 -5.87
N SER A 86 1.34 -10.27 -6.24
CA SER A 86 1.78 -11.58 -5.80
C SER A 86 1.96 -11.62 -4.27
N SER A 87 1.89 -12.82 -3.70
CA SER A 87 2.18 -13.04 -2.28
C SER A 87 3.60 -12.65 -1.89
N TRP A 88 4.55 -12.72 -2.82
CA TRP A 88 5.93 -12.32 -2.58
C TRP A 88 6.04 -10.81 -2.50
N LEU A 89 5.48 -10.08 -3.48
CA LEU A 89 5.53 -8.62 -3.49
C LEU A 89 4.74 -8.03 -2.31
N TYR A 90 3.60 -8.63 -1.94
CA TYR A 90 2.86 -8.28 -0.72
C TYR A 90 3.76 -8.27 0.52
N LYS A 91 4.53 -9.35 0.76
CA LYS A 91 5.42 -9.44 1.93
C LYS A 91 6.53 -8.39 1.89
N GLN A 92 7.06 -8.08 0.70
CA GLN A 92 8.07 -7.04 0.55
C GLN A 92 7.49 -5.65 0.85
N LEU A 93 6.30 -5.34 0.31
CA LEU A 93 5.59 -4.09 0.55
C LEU A 93 5.22 -3.92 2.02
N LYS A 94 4.74 -5.00 2.67
CA LYS A 94 4.48 -5.02 4.12
C LYS A 94 5.73 -4.65 4.92
N THR A 95 6.87 -5.22 4.54
CA THR A 95 8.17 -4.94 5.19
C THR A 95 8.63 -3.50 4.95
N GLU A 96 8.29 -2.91 3.81
CA GLU A 96 8.59 -1.51 3.47
C GLU A 96 7.60 -0.50 4.07
N GLY A 97 6.71 -0.95 4.97
CA GLY A 97 5.74 -0.11 5.66
C GLY A 97 4.62 0.39 4.75
N LYS A 98 4.33 -0.30 3.63
CA LYS A 98 3.25 0.11 2.72
C LYS A 98 1.90 -0.50 3.09
N PRO A 99 0.79 0.24 2.87
CA PRO A 99 -0.55 -0.28 3.12
C PRO A 99 -0.81 -1.55 2.32
N VAL A 100 -1.15 -2.64 2.99
CA VAL A 100 -1.42 -3.91 2.33
C VAL A 100 -2.52 -4.70 3.03
N VAL A 101 -3.26 -5.50 2.27
CA VAL A 101 -4.36 -6.35 2.77
C VAL A 101 -4.14 -7.80 2.32
N ASP A 102 -4.30 -8.74 3.26
CA ASP A 102 -4.41 -10.17 2.98
C ASP A 102 -5.88 -10.56 3.02
N SER A 103 -6.53 -10.50 1.85
CA SER A 103 -7.96 -10.74 1.73
C SER A 103 -8.25 -12.16 1.26
N ALA A 104 -9.50 -12.60 1.42
CA ALA A 104 -10.00 -13.84 0.81
C ALA A 104 -9.92 -13.83 -0.73
N TYR A 105 -9.78 -12.65 -1.35
CA TYR A 105 -9.65 -12.48 -2.79
C TYR A 105 -8.20 -12.46 -3.28
N GLY A 106 -7.23 -12.44 -2.36
CA GLY A 106 -5.79 -12.36 -2.64
C GLY A 106 -5.11 -11.20 -1.93
N TYR A 107 -3.86 -10.95 -2.33
CA TYR A 107 -3.01 -9.95 -1.71
C TYR A 107 -3.13 -8.62 -2.44
N ILE A 108 -3.39 -7.55 -1.69
CA ILE A 108 -3.66 -6.23 -2.23
C ILE A 108 -2.68 -5.22 -1.66
N TRP A 109 -2.18 -4.34 -2.52
CA TRP A 109 -1.34 -3.20 -2.17
C TRP A 109 -2.11 -1.90 -2.34
N GLY A 110 -2.16 -1.09 -1.29
CA GLY A 110 -2.58 0.30 -1.33
C GLY A 110 -1.42 1.20 -1.72
N ARG A 111 -1.41 1.65 -2.97
CA ARG A 111 -0.37 2.52 -3.51
C ARG A 111 -0.67 3.97 -3.16
N THR A 112 0.31 4.62 -2.54
CA THR A 112 0.23 6.02 -2.06
C THR A 112 0.71 7.03 -3.11
N CYS A 113 0.70 6.66 -4.39
CA CYS A 113 1.04 7.51 -5.54
C CYS A 113 0.15 7.11 -6.74
N THR A 114 -0.17 8.05 -7.63
CA THR A 114 -0.96 7.80 -8.85
C THR A 114 -0.41 8.59 -10.05
N GLY A 115 -0.90 8.32 -11.25
CA GLY A 115 -0.58 9.05 -12.49
C GLY A 115 0.78 8.70 -13.14
N GLN A 116 1.66 8.02 -12.40
CA GLN A 116 2.96 7.53 -12.89
C GLN A 116 2.96 6.00 -13.00
N ALA A 117 3.77 5.46 -13.93
CA ALA A 117 3.97 4.03 -14.06
C ALA A 117 4.46 3.41 -12.74
N ILE A 118 4.00 2.19 -12.42
CA ILE A 118 4.37 1.50 -11.18
C ILE A 118 5.87 1.18 -11.12
N SER A 119 6.52 0.97 -12.26
CA SER A 119 7.97 0.74 -12.32
C SER A 119 8.80 1.97 -11.94
N LEU A 120 8.20 3.15 -11.87
CA LEU A 120 8.82 4.40 -11.37
C LEU A 120 8.48 4.66 -9.90
N ASP A 121 7.75 3.75 -9.25
CA ASP A 121 7.45 3.89 -7.84
C ASP A 121 8.70 3.59 -7.00
N SER A 122 9.06 4.52 -6.12
CA SER A 122 10.29 4.43 -5.32
C SER A 122 10.35 3.17 -4.46
N VAL A 123 9.21 2.65 -3.99
CA VAL A 123 9.18 1.41 -3.20
C VAL A 123 9.48 0.19 -4.08
N ILE A 124 9.00 0.20 -5.32
CA ILE A 124 9.24 -0.86 -6.29
C ILE A 124 10.73 -0.87 -6.68
N GLU A 125 11.32 0.29 -6.94
CA GLU A 125 12.75 0.40 -7.21
C GLU A 125 13.59 -0.12 -6.03
N ARG A 126 13.25 0.26 -4.79
CA ARG A 126 13.93 -0.23 -3.57
C ARG A 126 13.81 -1.74 -3.41
N ILE A 127 12.63 -2.31 -3.59
CA ILE A 127 12.40 -3.75 -3.51
C ILE A 127 13.24 -4.46 -4.58
N TYR A 128 13.18 -3.99 -5.82
CA TYR A 128 13.93 -4.58 -6.93
C TYR A 128 15.45 -4.53 -6.71
N ASN A 129 15.98 -3.42 -6.21
CA ASN A 129 17.43 -3.26 -5.98
C ASN A 129 17.98 -4.11 -4.82
N ARG A 130 17.11 -4.73 -4.00
CA ARG A 130 17.49 -5.64 -2.91
C ARG A 130 17.44 -7.12 -3.32
N LEU A 131 16.99 -7.41 -4.55
CA LEU A 131 17.01 -8.75 -5.16
C LEU A 131 18.42 -9.16 -5.59
#